data_AF-A0A7W0V6J1-F1
#
_entry.id   AF-A0A7W0V6J1-F1
#
_cell.length_a   1.000
_cell.length_b   1.000
_cell.length_c   1.000
_cell.angle_alpha   90.00
_cell.angle_beta   90.00
_cell.angle_gamma   90.00
#
_symmetry.space_group_name_H-M   'P 1'
#
loop_
_entity.id
_entity.type
_entity.pdbx_description
1 polymer ?
#
loop_
_entity_poly.entity_id
_entity_poly.type
_entity_poly.pdbx_seq_one_letter_code
_entity_poly.pdbx_strand_id
1 'polypeptide(L)'
;MLQLHETLTHAEDRQSSRRGVLGAVAAGGALAMMASTARFAPAAAQDTASDEDLLSVLNYALTLEHLENAFYRDGLASFTVDAFTALGFQPSVVDYIAEIGGHELAHVETLTTVITDLGGTPVAEGAYDFAAAYADPTAFLATAMALENTGVGAYTGAAQYLIDNDDLLTAA
;
A
#
# COMPACT_ATOMS: atom_id res chain seq x y z
N MET A 1 45.99 -9.57 -3.03
CA MET A 1 45.35 -9.28 -4.35
C MET A 1 44.54 -10.46 -4.91
N LEU A 2 44.18 -11.48 -4.10
CA LEU A 2 43.30 -12.59 -4.54
C LEU A 2 42.00 -12.74 -3.71
N GLN A 3 41.87 -12.07 -2.56
CA GLN A 3 40.66 -12.14 -1.72
C GLN A 3 39.59 -11.08 -2.05
N LEU A 4 39.89 -10.09 -2.89
CA LEU A 4 38.93 -9.04 -3.29
C LEU A 4 38.10 -9.42 -4.52
N HIS A 5 38.49 -10.45 -5.26
CA HIS A 5 37.81 -10.88 -6.48
C HIS A 5 36.66 -11.88 -6.22
N GLU A 6 36.73 -12.66 -5.14
CA GLU A 6 35.65 -13.58 -4.74
C GLU A 6 34.49 -12.87 -4.04
N THR A 7 34.74 -11.75 -3.36
CA THR A 7 33.70 -10.96 -2.69
C THR A 7 32.81 -10.21 -3.68
N LEU A 8 33.36 -9.79 -4.82
CA LEU A 8 32.61 -9.07 -5.86
C LEU A 8 31.74 -10.03 -6.68
N THR A 9 32.25 -11.21 -7.00
CA THR A 9 31.49 -12.25 -7.71
C THR A 9 30.31 -12.77 -6.88
N HIS A 10 30.44 -12.90 -5.55
CA HIS A 10 29.30 -13.24 -4.70
C HIS A 10 28.27 -12.11 -4.50
N ALA A 11 28.66 -10.85 -4.65
CA ALA A 11 27.73 -9.72 -4.60
C ALA A 11 26.93 -9.61 -5.92
N GLU A 12 27.59 -9.80 -7.05
CA GLU A 12 26.96 -9.80 -8.38
C GLU A 12 26.03 -10.99 -8.57
N ASP A 13 26.38 -12.17 -8.05
CA ASP A 13 25.55 -13.38 -8.15
C ASP A 13 24.30 -13.31 -7.26
N ARG A 14 24.39 -12.66 -6.09
CA ARG A 14 23.22 -12.32 -5.25
C ARG A 14 22.30 -11.29 -5.92
N GLN A 15 22.88 -10.31 -6.60
CA GLN A 15 22.12 -9.29 -7.32
C GLN A 15 21.48 -9.84 -8.60
N SER A 16 22.15 -10.77 -9.29
CA SER A 16 21.65 -11.50 -10.47
C SER A 16 20.53 -12.48 -10.10
N SER A 17 20.68 -13.24 -9.01
CA SER A 17 19.66 -14.19 -8.54
C SER A 17 18.36 -13.50 -8.08
N ARG A 18 18.43 -12.23 -7.67
CA ARG A 18 17.27 -11.41 -7.29
C ARG A 18 16.50 -10.83 -8.47
N ARG A 19 17.13 -10.71 -9.65
CA ARG A 19 16.49 -10.24 -10.90
C ARG A 19 15.72 -11.34 -11.63
N GLY A 20 15.61 -12.52 -11.01
CA GLY A 20 15.22 -13.75 -11.67
C GLY A 20 14.12 -14.55 -10.98
N VAL A 21 13.32 -13.99 -10.07
CA VAL A 21 12.10 -14.66 -9.57
C VAL A 21 11.07 -13.62 -9.11
N LEU A 22 10.28 -13.06 -10.02
CA LEU A 22 8.95 -12.52 -9.75
C LEU A 22 8.13 -12.77 -11.03
N GLY A 23 7.73 -14.02 -11.18
CA GLY A 23 6.76 -14.39 -12.20
C GLY A 23 5.43 -13.74 -11.85
N ALA A 24 4.98 -12.83 -12.72
CA ALA A 24 3.69 -12.16 -12.72
C ALA A 24 2.59 -12.91 -11.95
N VAL A 25 2.24 -12.42 -10.75
CA VAL A 25 0.94 -12.71 -10.13
C VAL A 25 -0.06 -11.75 -10.76
N ALA A 26 -0.65 -12.18 -11.87
CA ALA A 26 -1.87 -11.58 -12.39
C ALA A 26 -3.05 -11.99 -11.49
N ALA A 27 -3.25 -11.26 -10.38
CA ALA A 27 -4.53 -11.19 -9.70
C ALA A 27 -5.09 -9.77 -9.96
N GLY A 28 -6.27 -9.72 -10.57
CA GLY A 28 -6.78 -8.53 -11.25
C GLY A 28 -7.07 -7.36 -10.31
N GLY A 29 -6.57 -6.18 -10.68
CA GLY A 29 -6.81 -4.91 -10.02
C GLY A 29 -5.88 -3.81 -10.57
N ALA A 30 -5.70 -3.72 -11.89
CA ALA A 30 -4.84 -2.69 -12.48
C ALA A 30 -5.55 -1.33 -12.48
N LEU A 31 -5.33 -0.50 -11.46
CA LEU A 31 -5.47 0.95 -11.63
C LEU A 31 -4.12 1.49 -12.10
N ALA A 32 -3.94 1.52 -13.43
CA ALA A 32 -2.79 2.16 -14.04
C ALA A 32 -2.80 3.68 -13.73
N MET A 33 -2.02 4.11 -12.74
CA MET A 33 -1.88 5.53 -12.42
C MET A 33 -1.07 6.23 -13.51
N MET A 34 -1.64 7.33 -14.00
CA MET A 34 -1.15 8.17 -15.09
C MET A 34 0.36 8.46 -15.03
N ALA A 35 1.09 7.92 -16.01
CA ALA A 35 2.43 8.38 -16.36
C ALA A 35 2.34 9.84 -16.85
N SER A 36 2.43 10.77 -15.89
CA SER A 36 2.58 12.19 -16.16
C SER A 36 3.97 12.40 -16.76
N THR A 37 4.06 12.76 -18.04
CA THR A 37 5.33 13.12 -18.68
C THR A 37 5.83 14.47 -18.16
N ALA A 38 6.27 14.51 -16.90
CA ALA A 38 7.06 15.62 -16.39
C ALA A 38 8.52 15.35 -16.76
N ARG A 39 9.12 16.21 -17.59
CA ARG A 39 10.56 16.16 -17.84
C ARG A 39 11.27 16.52 -16.54
N PHE A 40 11.84 15.54 -15.86
CA PHE A 40 12.64 15.77 -14.66
C PHE A 40 14.07 16.16 -15.07
N ALA A 41 14.58 17.24 -14.46
CA ALA A 41 16.00 17.58 -14.49
C ALA A 41 16.84 16.39 -13.96
N PRO A 42 18.14 16.27 -14.29
CA PRO A 42 18.94 15.17 -13.76
C PRO A 42 18.95 15.30 -12.23
N ALA A 43 18.25 14.38 -11.56
CA ALA A 43 18.31 14.27 -10.11
C ALA A 43 19.78 14.01 -9.75
N ALA A 44 20.33 14.86 -8.88
CA ALA A 44 21.58 14.54 -8.21
C ALA A 44 21.46 13.14 -7.62
N ALA A 45 22.49 12.30 -7.80
CA ALA A 45 22.52 10.90 -7.37
C ALA A 45 21.82 10.75 -6.01
N GLN A 46 20.60 10.23 -6.04
CA GLN A 46 19.86 9.94 -4.82
C GLN A 46 20.47 8.69 -4.24
N ASP A 47 20.76 8.71 -2.94
CA ASP A 47 21.12 7.52 -2.19
C ASP A 47 19.98 6.52 -2.38
N THR A 48 20.24 5.44 -3.10
CA THR A 48 19.27 4.36 -3.28
C THR A 48 18.86 3.88 -1.89
N ALA A 49 17.57 3.86 -1.58
CA ALA A 49 17.07 3.39 -0.28
C ALA A 49 17.70 2.03 0.05
N SER A 50 18.16 1.85 1.30
CA SER A 50 18.65 0.54 1.70
C SER A 50 17.50 -0.47 1.76
N ASP A 51 17.82 -1.78 1.65
CA ASP A 51 16.81 -2.84 1.81
C ASP A 51 16.04 -2.70 3.15
N GLU A 52 16.72 -2.23 4.22
CA GLU A 52 16.08 -1.98 5.52
C GLU A 52 15.14 -0.77 5.51
N ASP A 53 15.50 0.31 4.78
CA ASP A 53 14.63 1.47 4.61
C ASP A 53 13.37 1.10 3.81
N LEU A 54 13.54 0.31 2.75
CA LEU A 54 12.43 -0.18 1.94
C LEU A 54 11.45 -1.04 2.75
N LEU A 55 11.94 -2.04 3.48
CA LEU A 55 11.10 -2.90 4.34
C LEU A 55 10.39 -2.08 5.42
N SER A 56 11.01 -1.02 5.93
CA SER A 56 10.41 -0.11 6.90
C SER A 56 9.27 0.70 6.27
N VAL A 57 9.46 1.21 5.05
CA VAL A 57 8.41 1.92 4.29
C VAL A 57 7.25 0.99 3.97
N LEU A 58 7.50 -0.24 3.52
CA LEU A 58 6.45 -1.21 3.23
C LEU A 58 5.64 -1.62 4.47
N ASN A 59 6.29 -1.81 5.62
CA ASN A 59 5.60 -2.09 6.88
C ASN A 59 4.81 -0.88 7.40
N TYR A 60 5.30 0.34 7.16
CA TYR A 60 4.53 1.53 7.45
C TYR A 60 3.26 1.59 6.60
N ALA A 61 3.35 1.32 5.29
CA ALA A 61 2.19 1.22 4.40
C ALA A 61 1.22 0.12 4.89
N LEU A 62 1.72 -1.09 5.16
CA LEU A 62 0.88 -2.20 5.66
C LEU A 62 0.16 -1.87 6.98
N THR A 63 0.76 -1.03 7.83
CA THR A 63 0.09 -0.54 9.05
C THR A 63 -1.14 0.31 8.73
N LEU A 64 -1.06 1.16 7.69
CA LEU A 64 -2.18 1.98 7.22
C LEU A 64 -3.27 1.11 6.58
N GLU A 65 -2.88 0.18 5.70
CA GLU A 65 -3.83 -0.74 5.06
C GLU A 65 -4.59 -1.59 6.09
N HIS A 66 -3.91 -2.05 7.14
CA HIS A 66 -4.57 -2.75 8.25
C HIS A 66 -5.59 -1.88 8.98
N LEU A 67 -5.28 -0.60 9.21
CA LEU A 67 -6.19 0.35 9.83
C LEU A 67 -7.42 0.60 8.96
N GLU A 68 -7.22 0.81 7.65
CA GLU A 68 -8.28 1.12 6.69
C GLU A 68 -9.17 -0.10 6.42
N ASN A 69 -8.58 -1.27 6.18
CA ASN A 69 -9.31 -2.53 6.06
C ASN A 69 -10.15 -2.82 7.31
N ALA A 70 -9.58 -2.67 8.52
CA ALA A 70 -10.33 -2.84 9.76
C ALA A 70 -11.48 -1.82 9.87
N PHE A 71 -11.22 -0.56 9.53
CA PHE A 71 -12.21 0.50 9.57
C PHE A 71 -13.43 0.21 8.67
N TYR A 72 -13.23 -0.23 7.43
CA TYR A 72 -14.34 -0.55 6.52
C TYR A 72 -15.04 -1.86 6.87
N ARG A 73 -14.27 -2.91 7.18
CA ARG A 73 -14.78 -4.24 7.57
C ARG A 73 -15.74 -4.13 8.76
N ASP A 74 -15.37 -3.35 9.77
CA ASP A 74 -16.14 -3.26 11.02
C ASP A 74 -17.19 -2.14 10.95
N GLY A 75 -16.96 -1.11 10.12
CA GLY A 75 -17.79 0.10 10.06
C GLY A 75 -19.04 -0.03 9.21
N LEU A 76 -18.97 -0.65 8.02
CA LEU A 76 -20.12 -0.68 7.11
C LEU A 76 -21.31 -1.44 7.71
N ALA A 77 -21.06 -2.48 8.50
CA ALA A 77 -22.07 -3.25 9.21
C ALA A 77 -22.83 -2.44 10.29
N SER A 78 -22.30 -1.30 10.70
CA SER A 78 -22.91 -0.43 11.73
C SER A 78 -24.02 0.47 11.18
N PHE A 79 -24.23 0.52 9.87
CA PHE A 79 -25.17 1.43 9.21
C PHE A 79 -26.15 0.71 8.30
N THR A 80 -27.32 1.32 8.12
CA THR A 80 -28.29 0.89 7.10
C THR A 80 -28.16 1.76 5.85
N VAL A 81 -28.62 1.26 4.70
CA VAL A 81 -28.69 2.05 3.47
C VAL A 81 -29.46 3.35 3.68
N ASP A 82 -30.55 3.30 4.46
CA ASP A 82 -31.39 4.46 4.77
C ASP A 82 -30.64 5.55 5.55
N ALA A 83 -29.64 5.17 6.34
CA ALA A 83 -28.81 6.12 7.08
C ALA A 83 -28.00 7.02 6.12
N PHE A 84 -27.53 6.46 4.99
CA PHE A 84 -26.82 7.23 3.97
C PHE A 84 -27.77 7.97 3.03
N THR A 85 -28.92 7.40 2.66
CA THR A 85 -29.89 8.11 1.80
C THR A 85 -30.50 9.31 2.51
N ALA A 86 -30.63 9.28 3.84
CA ALA A 86 -31.03 10.43 4.66
C ALA A 86 -30.04 11.60 4.58
N LEU A 87 -28.76 11.34 4.25
CA LEU A 87 -27.73 12.36 3.98
C LEU A 87 -27.74 12.83 2.51
N GLY A 88 -28.63 12.30 1.67
CA GLY A 88 -28.75 12.65 0.26
C GLY A 88 -27.92 11.79 -0.70
N PHE A 89 -27.29 10.72 -0.22
CA PHE A 89 -26.60 9.77 -1.09
C PHE A 89 -27.58 8.85 -1.83
N GLN A 90 -27.15 8.33 -2.99
CA GLN A 90 -27.87 7.25 -3.67
C GLN A 90 -27.68 5.94 -2.88
N PRO A 91 -28.66 5.01 -2.91
CA PRO A 91 -28.55 3.72 -2.22
C PRO A 91 -27.28 2.94 -2.56
N SER A 92 -26.75 3.06 -3.79
CA SER A 92 -25.53 2.40 -4.24
C SER A 92 -24.25 2.86 -3.52
N VAL A 93 -24.31 3.89 -2.67
CA VAL A 93 -23.16 4.32 -1.87
C VAL A 93 -22.62 3.22 -0.98
N VAL A 94 -23.47 2.32 -0.48
CA VAL A 94 -23.01 1.19 0.35
C VAL A 94 -22.20 0.19 -0.45
N ASP A 95 -22.51 0.02 -1.74
CA ASP A 95 -21.75 -0.87 -2.63
C ASP A 95 -20.36 -0.28 -2.89
N TYR A 96 -20.26 1.04 -3.09
CA TYR A 96 -18.97 1.71 -3.22
C TYR A 96 -18.13 1.65 -1.94
N ILE A 97 -18.74 1.81 -0.77
CA ILE A 97 -18.02 1.66 0.51
C ILE A 97 -17.53 0.21 0.69
N ALA A 98 -18.33 -0.77 0.30
CA ALA A 98 -17.92 -2.19 0.33
C ALA A 98 -16.79 -2.47 -0.67
N GLU A 99 -16.83 -1.87 -1.86
CA GLU A 99 -15.78 -1.97 -2.88
C GLU A 99 -14.46 -1.40 -2.37
N ILE A 100 -14.47 -0.21 -1.73
CA ILE A 100 -13.29 0.38 -1.09
C ILE A 100 -12.73 -0.57 -0.03
N GLY A 101 -13.56 -1.08 0.88
CA GLY A 101 -13.10 -2.07 1.86
C GLY A 101 -12.48 -3.33 1.22
N GLY A 102 -12.93 -3.73 0.02
CA GLY A 102 -12.32 -4.79 -0.77
C GLY A 102 -10.94 -4.42 -1.31
N HIS A 103 -10.72 -3.16 -1.71
CA HIS A 103 -9.40 -2.68 -2.12
C HIS A 103 -8.41 -2.71 -0.96
N GLU A 104 -8.80 -2.24 0.22
CA GLU A 104 -7.90 -2.21 1.38
C GLU A 104 -7.48 -3.62 1.82
N LEU A 105 -8.39 -4.60 1.74
CA LEU A 105 -8.03 -6.00 1.95
C LEU A 105 -7.00 -6.48 0.92
N ALA A 106 -7.18 -6.15 -0.35
CA ALA A 106 -6.26 -6.53 -1.41
C ALA A 106 -4.87 -5.88 -1.22
N HIS A 107 -4.81 -4.63 -0.75
CA HIS A 107 -3.55 -3.98 -0.40
C HIS A 107 -2.85 -4.69 0.76
N VAL A 108 -3.57 -5.04 1.84
CA VAL A 108 -3.03 -5.83 2.96
C VAL A 108 -2.40 -7.13 2.48
N GLU A 109 -3.11 -7.91 1.65
CA GLU A 109 -2.63 -9.19 1.12
C GLU A 109 -1.38 -9.00 0.24
N THR A 110 -1.39 -7.96 -0.59
CA THR A 110 -0.30 -7.66 -1.51
C THR A 110 0.96 -7.23 -0.77
N LEU A 111 0.86 -6.26 0.14
CA LEU A 111 2.01 -5.79 0.93
C LEU A 111 2.57 -6.89 1.84
N THR A 112 1.69 -7.71 2.45
CA THR A 112 2.12 -8.87 3.25
C THR A 112 2.97 -9.82 2.41
N THR A 113 2.53 -10.12 1.18
CA THR A 113 3.25 -10.98 0.25
C THR A 113 4.59 -10.36 -0.14
N VAL A 114 4.59 -9.11 -0.60
CA VAL A 114 5.80 -8.39 -1.02
C VAL A 114 6.84 -8.31 0.09
N ILE A 115 6.44 -7.93 1.31
CA ILE A 115 7.36 -7.86 2.45
C ILE A 115 7.98 -9.23 2.74
N THR A 116 7.18 -10.30 2.68
CA THR A 116 7.65 -11.68 2.90
C THR A 116 8.64 -12.11 1.82
N ASP A 117 8.35 -11.84 0.55
CA ASP A 117 9.20 -12.19 -0.59
C ASP A 117 10.54 -11.46 -0.57
N LEU A 118 10.56 -10.24 -0.05
CA LEU A 118 11.79 -9.47 0.20
C LEU A 118 12.56 -9.96 1.44
N GLY A 119 12.05 -10.95 2.18
CA GLY A 119 12.66 -11.52 3.38
C GLY A 119 12.39 -10.73 4.67
N GLY A 120 11.47 -9.78 4.62
CA GLY A 120 10.99 -9.03 5.78
C GLY A 120 9.94 -9.80 6.60
N THR A 121 9.58 -9.25 7.76
CA THR A 121 8.45 -9.72 8.56
C THR A 121 7.31 -8.73 8.43
N PRO A 122 6.15 -9.11 7.86
CA PRO A 122 4.99 -8.24 7.80
C PRO A 122 4.49 -7.89 9.20
N VAL A 123 4.19 -6.61 9.43
CA VAL A 123 3.52 -6.14 10.63
C VAL A 123 2.12 -6.76 10.72
N ALA A 124 1.68 -7.10 11.92
CA ALA A 124 0.33 -7.64 12.14
C ALA A 124 -0.71 -6.51 12.31
N GLU A 125 -1.98 -6.82 12.01
CA GLU A 125 -3.10 -5.93 12.29
C GLU A 125 -3.11 -5.50 13.77
N GLY A 126 -3.35 -4.20 14.00
CA GLY A 126 -3.46 -3.62 15.33
C GLY A 126 -4.83 -3.84 15.98
N ALA A 127 -5.03 -3.18 17.12
CA ALA A 127 -6.35 -3.02 17.73
C ALA A 127 -6.77 -1.56 17.66
N TYR A 128 -7.99 -1.30 17.20
CA TYR A 128 -8.48 0.05 16.91
C TYR A 128 -9.78 0.33 17.66
N ASP A 129 -9.97 1.59 18.06
CA ASP A 129 -11.22 2.09 18.63
C ASP A 129 -11.85 3.10 17.66
N PHE A 130 -12.90 2.66 16.98
CA PHE A 130 -13.64 3.47 16.01
C PHE A 130 -14.97 3.98 16.55
N ALA A 131 -15.24 3.89 17.85
CA ALA A 131 -16.55 4.24 18.41
C ALA A 131 -17.02 5.65 18.02
N ALA A 132 -16.10 6.63 17.99
CA ALA A 132 -16.41 7.99 17.56
C ALA A 132 -16.67 8.10 16.04
N ALA A 133 -15.93 7.34 15.23
CA ALA A 133 -16.09 7.34 13.78
C ALA A 133 -17.38 6.62 13.35
N TYR A 134 -17.85 5.64 14.14
CA TYR A 134 -19.09 4.91 13.88
C TYR A 134 -20.34 5.54 14.52
N ALA A 135 -20.20 6.72 15.13
CA ALA A 135 -21.30 7.37 15.85
C ALA A 135 -22.50 7.69 14.93
N ASP A 136 -22.24 8.11 13.69
CA ASP A 136 -23.23 8.34 12.65
C ASP A 136 -22.57 8.27 11.26
N PRO A 137 -23.35 8.19 10.17
CA PRO A 137 -22.78 8.08 8.82
C PRO A 137 -21.97 9.31 8.39
N THR A 138 -22.22 10.50 8.97
CA THR A 138 -21.42 11.70 8.68
C THR A 138 -20.02 11.57 9.29
N ALA A 139 -19.94 11.14 10.56
CA ALA A 139 -18.67 10.87 11.22
C ALA A 139 -17.89 9.77 10.49
N PHE A 140 -18.57 8.70 10.07
CA PHE A 140 -17.97 7.60 9.31
C PHE A 140 -17.35 8.10 8.01
N LEU A 141 -18.10 8.84 7.19
CA LEU A 141 -17.61 9.37 5.92
C LEU A 141 -16.48 10.39 6.12
N ALA A 142 -16.53 11.21 7.18
CA ALA A 142 -15.46 12.15 7.48
C ALA A 142 -14.15 11.44 7.87
N THR A 143 -14.24 10.37 8.66
CA THR A 143 -13.08 9.54 9.00
C THR A 143 -12.58 8.77 7.78
N ALA A 144 -13.47 8.18 6.98
CA ALA A 144 -13.12 7.53 5.72
C ALA A 144 -12.29 8.48 4.84
N MET A 145 -12.81 9.69 4.56
CA MET A 145 -12.08 10.69 3.79
C MET A 145 -10.71 11.06 4.37
N ALA A 146 -10.57 11.12 5.69
CA ALA A 146 -9.29 11.43 6.32
C ALA A 146 -8.27 10.29 6.15
N LEU A 147 -8.74 9.04 6.23
CA LEU A 147 -7.93 7.84 6.00
C LEU A 147 -7.45 7.79 4.54
N GLU A 148 -8.37 7.84 3.57
CA GLU A 148 -8.06 7.79 2.13
C GLU A 148 -7.01 8.85 1.71
N ASN A 149 -7.15 10.08 2.20
CA ASN A 149 -6.19 11.15 1.91
C ASN A 149 -4.82 10.90 2.55
N THR A 150 -4.79 10.23 3.71
CA THR A 150 -3.56 9.82 4.37
C THR A 150 -2.86 8.73 3.57
N GLY A 151 -3.61 7.72 3.09
CA GLY A 151 -3.11 6.67 2.20
C GLY A 151 -2.45 7.23 0.94
N VAL A 152 -3.15 8.10 0.20
CA VAL A 152 -2.62 8.77 -1.01
C VAL A 152 -1.32 9.54 -0.71
N GLY A 153 -1.28 10.26 0.41
CA GLY A 153 -0.09 11.00 0.84
C GLY A 153 1.09 10.08 1.16
N ALA A 154 0.83 8.96 1.83
CA ALA A 154 1.83 7.96 2.16
C ALA A 154 2.44 7.32 0.90
N TYR A 155 1.63 6.86 -0.05
CA TYR A 155 2.13 6.29 -1.31
C TYR A 155 2.87 7.32 -2.17
N THR A 156 2.37 8.55 -2.25
CA THR A 156 3.06 9.63 -2.97
C THR A 156 4.44 9.91 -2.37
N GLY A 157 4.54 9.91 -1.04
CA GLY A 157 5.82 10.04 -0.34
C GLY A 157 6.70 8.80 -0.45
N ALA A 158 6.12 7.61 -0.55
CA ALA A 158 6.84 6.35 -0.70
C ALA A 158 7.41 6.15 -2.12
N ALA A 159 6.77 6.74 -3.14
CA ALA A 159 7.13 6.55 -4.55
C ALA A 159 8.61 6.81 -4.85
N GLN A 160 9.21 7.81 -4.20
CA GLN A 160 10.64 8.13 -4.35
C GLN A 160 11.60 7.03 -3.84
N TYR A 161 11.14 6.16 -2.95
CA TYR A 161 11.91 5.02 -2.43
C TYR A 161 11.66 3.73 -3.24
N LEU A 162 10.63 3.74 -4.10
CA LEU A 162 10.23 2.60 -4.94
C LEU A 162 10.66 2.76 -6.40
N ILE A 163 11.05 3.97 -6.82
CA ILE A 163 11.37 4.33 -8.21
C ILE A 163 12.53 3.52 -8.83
N ASP A 164 13.47 3.01 -8.03
CA ASP A 164 14.57 2.17 -8.53
C ASP A 164 14.23 0.66 -8.53
N ASN A 165 13.03 0.30 -8.11
CA ASN A 165 12.50 -1.06 -8.09
C ASN A 165 11.23 -1.13 -8.97
N ASP A 166 11.42 -1.14 -10.29
CA ASP A 166 10.33 -1.13 -11.29
C ASP A 166 9.22 -2.16 -11.03
N ASP A 167 9.56 -3.32 -10.43
CA ASP A 167 8.59 -4.37 -10.11
C ASP A 167 7.64 -3.99 -8.94
N LEU A 168 8.07 -3.13 -8.00
CA LEU A 168 7.28 -2.68 -6.86
C LEU A 168 6.27 -1.60 -7.21
N LEU A 169 6.50 -0.85 -8.31
CA LEU A 169 5.56 0.18 -8.80
C LEU A 169 4.25 -0.41 -9.34
N THR A 170 4.17 -1.73 -9.53
CA THR A 170 2.96 -2.43 -9.97
C THR A 170 2.24 -3.22 -8.87
N ALA A 171 2.84 -3.28 -7.68
CA ALA A 171 2.28 -3.96 -6.51
C ALA A 171 1.56 -3.01 -5.53
N ALA A 172 1.59 -1.70 -5.81
CA ALA A 172 0.93 -0.65 -5.06
C ALA A 172 -0.15 0.02 -5.90
#